data_AF-A0A7V8VY29-F1
#
_entry.id   AF-A0A7V8VY29-F1
#
_cell.length_a   1.000
_cell.length_b   1.000
_cell.length_c   1.000
_cell.angle_alpha   90.00
_cell.angle_beta   90.00
_cell.angle_gamma   90.00
#
_symmetry.space_group_name_H-M   'P 1'
#
loop_
_entity.id
_entity.type
_entity.pdbx_description
1 polymer ?
#
loop_
_entity_poly.entity_id
_entity_poly.type
_entity_poly.pdbx_seq_one_letter_code
_entity_poly.pdbx_strand_id
1 'polypeptide(L)'
;MINRDVAGVIDFTDARPKVQRAIVRDLTDDTEGNATGIGMFDFALRRAVDKMDPIPTYMNMITAKSPSGARVPITVDTDRQALQLAIASALKVETGRARVLRIASTKSLTHFLTSEPLIDDLLATGRVELVGELGEIGFDPDGMFTETVAPHR
;
A
#
# COMPACT_ATOMS: atom_id res chain seq x y z
N MET A 1 -8.35 35.04 1.06
CA MET A 1 -7.47 34.06 0.37
C MET A 1 -8.33 32.85 -0.01
N ILE A 2 -8.99 32.91 -1.17
CA ILE A 2 -9.85 31.83 -1.68
C ILE A 2 -8.93 30.88 -2.43
N ASN A 3 -8.56 29.76 -1.80
CA ASN A 3 -7.75 28.76 -2.47
C ASN A 3 -8.69 27.87 -3.27
N ARG A 4 -8.79 28.17 -4.57
CA ARG A 4 -9.26 27.22 -5.57
C ARG A 4 -8.31 26.02 -5.56
N ASP A 5 -8.86 24.83 -5.44
CA ASP A 5 -8.21 23.66 -6.04
C ASP A 5 -7.99 23.97 -7.52
N VAL A 6 -6.77 23.78 -8.02
CA VAL A 6 -6.44 24.02 -9.45
C VAL A 6 -7.16 23.04 -10.37
N ALA A 7 -7.75 21.99 -9.83
CA ALA A 7 -8.70 21.14 -10.49
C ALA A 7 -10.09 21.36 -9.87
N GLY A 8 -11.11 21.68 -10.66
CA GLY A 8 -12.47 21.35 -10.22
C GLY A 8 -12.48 19.88 -9.84
N VAL A 9 -12.92 19.55 -8.62
CA VAL A 9 -13.02 18.21 -8.02
C VAL A 9 -12.32 17.14 -8.85
N ILE A 10 -11.08 16.78 -8.51
CA ILE A 10 -10.41 15.66 -9.20
C ILE A 10 -11.31 14.43 -9.04
N ASP A 11 -11.99 14.07 -10.13
CA ASP A 11 -12.91 12.96 -10.17
C ASP A 11 -12.11 11.67 -10.26
N PHE A 12 -11.87 11.06 -9.10
CA PHE A 12 -11.19 9.77 -9.01
C PHE A 12 -12.13 8.58 -9.30
N THR A 13 -13.39 8.80 -9.70
CA THR A 13 -14.35 7.72 -9.97
C THR A 13 -13.83 6.73 -11.02
N ASP A 14 -13.09 7.24 -11.99
CA ASP A 14 -12.45 6.45 -13.05
C ASP A 14 -10.97 6.15 -12.83
N ALA A 15 -10.40 6.56 -11.70
CA ALA A 15 -9.01 6.26 -11.37
C ALA A 15 -8.76 4.74 -11.39
N ARG A 16 -7.64 4.37 -12.03
CA ARG A 16 -7.11 3.00 -12.07
C ARG A 16 -5.70 3.03 -11.48
N PRO A 17 -5.26 1.95 -10.79
CA PRO A 17 -6.03 0.74 -10.45
C PRO A 17 -7.11 0.99 -9.39
N LYS A 18 -8.17 0.17 -9.38
CA LYS A 18 -9.17 0.17 -8.30
C LYS A 18 -8.70 -0.75 -7.19
N VAL A 19 -8.21 -0.17 -6.09
CA VAL A 19 -7.71 -0.90 -4.92
C VAL A 19 -8.76 -0.83 -3.83
N GLN A 20 -9.22 -1.99 -3.34
CA GLN A 20 -10.19 -2.04 -2.24
C GLN A 20 -9.54 -1.79 -0.88
N ARG A 21 -8.36 -2.38 -0.66
CA ARG A 21 -7.62 -2.28 0.60
C ARG A 21 -6.15 -2.04 0.34
N ALA A 22 -5.56 -1.11 1.06
CA ALA A 22 -4.14 -0.81 1.03
C ALA A 22 -3.51 -1.02 2.41
N ILE A 23 -2.31 -1.62 2.41
CA ILE A 23 -1.52 -1.89 3.61
C ILE A 23 -0.19 -1.17 3.49
N VAL A 24 0.18 -0.38 4.51
CA VAL A 24 1.53 0.16 4.66
C VAL A 24 2.30 -0.64 5.70
N ARG A 25 3.49 -1.11 5.31
CA ARG A 25 4.28 -2.03 6.14
C ARG A 25 5.30 -1.31 7.01
N ASP A 26 5.93 -0.28 6.48
CA ASP A 26 7.03 0.41 7.16
C ASP A 26 7.29 1.78 6.51
N LEU A 27 8.11 2.58 7.18
CA LEU A 27 8.75 3.77 6.63
C LEU A 27 10.24 3.49 6.40
N THR A 28 10.74 3.88 5.24
CA THR A 28 12.18 3.83 4.92
C THR A 28 12.91 4.95 5.66
N ASP A 29 14.20 4.78 5.94
CA ASP A 29 15.00 5.81 6.62
C ASP A 29 14.98 7.16 5.88
N ASP A 30 14.94 7.13 4.54
CA ASP A 30 14.79 8.31 3.67
C ASP A 30 13.53 9.16 3.92
N THR A 31 12.52 8.65 4.64
CA THR A 31 11.36 9.47 5.00
C THR A 31 11.63 10.39 6.17
N GLU A 32 12.68 10.13 6.96
CA GLU A 32 12.97 10.84 8.21
C GLU A 32 11.75 10.88 9.15
N GLY A 33 10.96 9.80 9.15
CA GLY A 33 9.71 9.69 9.92
C GLY A 33 8.51 10.43 9.32
N ASN A 34 8.66 11.14 8.21
CA ASN A 34 7.55 11.81 7.53
C ASN A 34 6.62 10.78 6.87
N ALA A 35 5.44 10.57 7.47
CA ALA A 35 4.43 9.63 7.02
C ALA A 35 3.30 10.32 6.25
N THR A 36 3.62 11.38 5.50
CA THR A 36 2.66 12.07 4.63
C THR A 36 1.89 11.08 3.76
N GLY A 37 0.56 11.08 3.91
CA GLY A 37 -0.32 10.20 3.14
C GLY A 37 -0.57 8.83 3.78
N ILE A 38 -0.04 8.55 4.98
CA ILE A 38 -0.32 7.31 5.71
C ILE A 38 -1.82 7.07 5.92
N GLY A 39 -2.60 8.13 6.05
CA GLY A 39 -4.06 8.05 6.19
C GLY A 39 -4.82 7.61 4.93
N MET A 40 -4.12 7.36 3.81
CA MET A 40 -4.71 6.75 2.60
C MET A 40 -4.72 5.22 2.67
N PHE A 41 -4.00 4.62 3.63
CA PHE A 41 -3.98 3.18 3.84
C PHE A 41 -5.08 2.76 4.81
N ASP A 42 -5.64 1.56 4.62
CA ASP A 42 -6.65 1.00 5.52
C ASP A 42 -5.99 0.35 6.74
N PHE A 43 -4.84 -0.29 6.52
CA PHE A 43 -4.07 -0.98 7.55
C PHE A 43 -2.61 -0.50 7.54
N ALA A 44 -2.03 -0.41 8.73
CA ALA A 44 -0.62 -0.15 8.92
C ALA A 44 -0.03 -1.19 9.87
N LEU A 45 1.23 -1.59 9.65
CA LEU A 45 1.94 -2.29 10.71
C LEU A 45 2.35 -1.32 11.82
N ARG A 46 2.38 -1.82 13.05
CA ARG A 46 2.83 -1.07 14.24
C ARG A 46 4.15 -0.35 14.01
N ARG A 47 5.13 -1.02 13.42
CA ARG A 47 6.45 -0.45 13.10
C ARG A 47 6.39 0.81 12.21
N ALA A 48 5.41 0.91 11.31
CA ALA A 48 5.26 2.10 10.46
C ALA A 48 4.71 3.28 11.25
N VAL A 49 3.73 3.00 12.12
CA VAL A 49 3.08 4.01 12.98
C VAL A 49 4.04 4.51 14.05
N ASP A 50 4.81 3.62 14.67
CA ASP A 50 5.78 3.97 15.71
C ASP A 50 6.95 4.81 15.17
N LYS A 51 7.29 4.66 13.88
CA LYS A 51 8.31 5.49 13.19
C LYS A 51 7.79 6.86 12.73
N MET A 52 6.47 7.09 12.75
CA MET A 52 5.91 8.35 12.25
C MET A 52 6.29 9.52 13.16
N ASP A 53 6.95 10.53 12.60
CA ASP A 53 7.11 11.83 13.24
C ASP A 53 5.89 12.72 12.95
N PRO A 54 5.10 13.10 13.97
CA PRO A 54 3.90 13.90 13.78
C PRO A 54 4.22 15.31 13.27
N ILE A 55 5.36 15.93 13.60
CA ILE A 55 5.62 17.33 13.24
C ILE A 55 5.70 17.52 11.72
N PRO A 56 6.65 16.88 10.99
CA PRO A 56 6.75 17.04 9.54
C PRO A 56 5.52 16.46 8.83
N THR A 57 4.93 15.38 9.34
CA THR A 57 3.73 14.76 8.78
C THR A 57 2.54 15.71 8.82
N TYR A 58 2.24 16.30 9.98
CA TYR A 58 1.10 17.19 10.15
C TYR A 58 1.32 18.51 9.42
N MET A 59 2.53 19.07 9.46
CA MET A 59 2.83 20.30 8.73
C MET A 59 2.63 20.15 7.22
N ASN A 60 3.06 19.03 6.65
CA ASN A 60 2.82 18.74 5.23
C ASN A 60 1.33 18.58 4.92
N MET A 61 0.59 17.84 5.75
CA MET A 61 -0.85 17.60 5.54
C MET A 61 -1.71 18.85 5.75
N ILE A 62 -1.34 19.74 6.66
CA ILE A 62 -2.01 21.04 6.85
C ILE A 62 -1.70 21.98 5.69
N THR A 63 -0.44 22.07 5.26
CA THR A 63 -0.04 22.88 4.09
C THR A 63 -0.73 22.40 2.82
N ALA A 64 -0.85 21.08 2.65
CA ALA A 64 -1.57 20.45 1.54
C ALA A 64 -3.10 20.48 1.70
N LYS A 65 -3.63 21.00 2.81
CA LYS A 65 -5.08 21.05 3.12
C LYS A 65 -5.78 19.69 3.12
N SER A 66 -5.04 18.64 3.45
CA SER A 66 -5.55 17.27 3.52
C SER A 66 -5.23 16.63 4.87
N PRO A 67 -5.85 17.10 5.99
CA PRO A 67 -5.59 16.54 7.32
C PRO A 67 -5.89 15.04 7.42
N SER A 68 -6.78 14.51 6.57
CA SER A 68 -7.08 13.08 6.49
C SER A 68 -5.85 12.24 6.14
N GLY A 69 -4.88 12.79 5.39
CA GLY A 69 -3.66 12.09 5.02
C GLY A 69 -2.70 11.80 6.19
N ALA A 70 -2.93 12.41 7.37
CA ALA A 70 -2.17 12.15 8.60
C ALA A 70 -2.91 11.23 9.60
N ARG A 71 -4.10 10.71 9.25
CA ARG A 71 -4.84 9.79 10.14
C ARG A 71 -4.06 8.49 10.28
N VAL A 72 -4.07 7.92 11.49
CA VAL A 72 -3.48 6.61 11.76
C VAL A 72 -4.44 5.50 11.26
N PRO A 73 -4.01 4.61 10.36
CA PRO A 73 -4.81 3.47 9.91
C PRO A 73 -5.05 2.42 11.00
N ILE A 74 -5.87 1.39 10.71
CA ILE A 74 -5.99 0.24 11.61
C ILE A 74 -4.60 -0.37 11.78
N THR A 75 -4.09 -0.34 13.00
CA THR A 75 -2.71 -0.74 13.30
C THR A 75 -2.67 -2.18 13.78
N VAL A 76 -1.85 -3.00 13.14
CA VAL A 76 -1.68 -4.43 13.42
C VAL A 76 -0.21 -4.79 13.54
N ASP A 77 0.11 -5.94 14.11
CA ASP A 77 1.50 -6.23 14.47
C ASP A 77 2.25 -7.03 13.39
N THR A 78 1.55 -7.77 12.53
CA THR A 78 2.17 -8.70 11.57
C THR A 78 1.61 -8.55 10.14
N ASP A 79 2.43 -8.89 9.15
CA ASP A 79 2.03 -8.94 7.74
C ASP A 79 0.87 -9.93 7.52
N ARG A 80 0.92 -11.08 8.21
CA ARG A 80 -0.14 -12.10 8.16
C ARG A 80 -1.49 -11.53 8.61
N GLN A 81 -1.51 -10.84 9.74
CA GLN A 81 -2.72 -10.23 10.29
C GLN A 81 -3.24 -9.12 9.35
N ALA A 82 -2.35 -8.26 8.85
CA ALA A 82 -2.71 -7.19 7.92
C ALA A 82 -3.36 -7.75 6.64
N LEU A 83 -2.76 -8.78 6.05
CA LEU A 83 -3.27 -9.41 4.83
C LEU A 83 -4.63 -10.08 5.06
N GLN A 84 -4.77 -10.83 6.15
CA GLN A 84 -6.01 -11.52 6.50
C GLN A 84 -7.17 -10.53 6.70
N LEU A 85 -6.95 -9.44 7.43
CA LEU A 85 -7.98 -8.42 7.66
C LEU A 85 -8.31 -7.63 6.40
N ALA A 86 -7.32 -7.34 5.56
CA ALA A 86 -7.54 -6.70 4.27
C ALA A 86 -8.42 -7.58 3.36
N ILE A 87 -8.11 -8.88 3.25
CA ILE A 87 -8.93 -9.81 2.45
C ILE A 87 -10.32 -9.98 3.07
N ALA A 88 -10.42 -10.18 4.37
CA ALA A 88 -11.70 -10.40 5.06
C ALA A 88 -12.64 -9.18 4.97
N SER A 89 -12.08 -7.96 4.90
CA SER A 89 -12.86 -6.74 4.74
C SER A 89 -13.10 -6.35 3.28
N ALA A 90 -12.48 -7.01 2.30
CA ALA A 90 -12.70 -6.74 0.89
C ALA A 90 -14.03 -7.32 0.40
N LEU A 91 -14.72 -6.59 -0.46
CA LEU A 91 -16.01 -7.00 -1.02
C LEU A 91 -15.81 -7.89 -2.24
N LYS A 92 -16.68 -8.91 -2.36
CA LYS A 92 -16.74 -9.82 -3.52
C LYS A 92 -15.40 -10.53 -3.81
N VAL A 93 -14.65 -10.87 -2.77
CA VAL A 93 -13.46 -11.72 -2.89
C VAL A 93 -13.85 -13.16 -2.57
N GLU A 94 -13.80 -14.03 -3.58
CA GLU A 94 -13.96 -15.47 -3.37
C GLU A 94 -12.70 -16.07 -2.74
N THR A 95 -12.87 -17.11 -1.92
CA THR A 95 -11.75 -17.84 -1.31
C THR A 95 -10.77 -18.32 -2.37
N GLY A 96 -9.48 -18.04 -2.19
CA GLY A 96 -8.43 -18.40 -3.15
C GLY A 96 -8.37 -17.53 -4.41
N ARG A 97 -9.29 -16.56 -4.59
CA ARG A 97 -9.34 -15.67 -5.75
C ARG A 97 -8.93 -14.22 -5.43
N ALA A 98 -8.30 -14.00 -4.28
CA ALA A 98 -7.85 -12.67 -3.88
C ALA A 98 -6.81 -12.13 -4.87
N ARG A 99 -7.07 -10.94 -5.41
CA ARG A 99 -6.16 -10.21 -6.30
C ARG A 99 -5.30 -9.27 -5.45
N VAL A 100 -4.03 -9.63 -5.27
CA VAL A 100 -3.11 -8.96 -4.36
C VAL A 100 -1.88 -8.55 -5.16
N LEU A 101 -1.39 -7.33 -4.91
CA LEU A 101 -0.14 -6.81 -5.47
C LEU A 101 0.69 -6.21 -4.34
N ARG A 102 1.98 -6.55 -4.30
CA ARG A 102 2.93 -6.09 -3.28
C ARG A 102 4.12 -5.43 -3.96
N ILE A 103 4.36 -4.16 -3.65
CA ILE A 103 5.50 -3.37 -4.11
C ILE A 103 6.49 -3.14 -2.97
N ALA A 104 7.76 -2.87 -3.31
CA ALA A 104 8.78 -2.51 -2.32
C ALA A 104 8.49 -1.13 -1.71
N SER A 105 8.22 -0.13 -2.56
CA SER A 105 7.87 1.23 -2.16
C SER A 105 7.14 1.95 -3.29
N THR A 106 6.46 3.05 -2.97
CA THR A 106 5.79 3.90 -3.98
C THR A 106 6.76 4.55 -4.97
N LYS A 107 8.07 4.54 -4.68
CA LYS A 107 9.13 4.99 -5.59
C LYS A 107 9.68 3.88 -6.50
N SER A 108 9.41 2.61 -6.19
CA SER A 108 9.93 1.46 -6.92
C SER A 108 8.79 0.57 -7.42
N LEU A 109 8.39 0.79 -8.67
CA LEU A 109 7.26 0.10 -9.33
C LEU A 109 7.69 -0.82 -10.48
N THR A 110 9.00 -1.01 -10.69
CA THR A 110 9.52 -1.86 -11.77
C THR A 110 9.40 -3.35 -11.45
N HIS A 111 9.42 -3.71 -10.17
CA HIS A 111 9.24 -5.07 -9.69
C HIS A 111 8.17 -5.08 -8.60
N PHE A 112 7.30 -6.08 -8.68
CA PHE A 112 6.27 -6.31 -7.68
C PHE A 112 5.93 -7.80 -7.65
N LEU A 113 5.37 -8.25 -6.54
CA LEU A 113 4.82 -9.58 -6.41
C LEU A 113 3.31 -9.50 -6.58
N THR A 114 2.73 -10.51 -7.21
CA THR A 114 1.29 -10.57 -7.49
C THR A 114 0.75 -11.94 -7.14
N SER A 115 -0.54 -12.01 -6.78
CA SER A 115 -1.23 -13.29 -6.69
C SER A 115 -1.56 -13.84 -8.08
N GLU A 116 -1.65 -15.17 -8.18
CA GLU A 116 -1.98 -15.90 -9.41
C GLU A 116 -3.24 -15.37 -10.12
N PRO A 117 -4.37 -15.08 -9.44
CA PRO A 117 -5.60 -14.60 -10.11
C PRO A 117 -5.47 -13.24 -10.81
N LEU A 118 -4.36 -12.52 -10.61
CA LEU A 118 -4.11 -11.21 -11.20
C LEU A 118 -3.11 -11.28 -12.39
N ILE A 119 -2.45 -12.42 -12.62
CA ILE A 119 -1.38 -12.56 -13.62
C ILE A 119 -1.89 -12.32 -15.05
N ASP A 120 -2.95 -13.01 -15.46
CA ASP A 120 -3.46 -12.91 -16.85
C ASP A 120 -3.88 -11.48 -17.20
N ASP A 121 -4.58 -10.81 -16.27
CA ASP A 121 -4.99 -9.41 -16.42
C ASP A 121 -3.79 -8.46 -16.56
N LEU A 122 -2.71 -8.73 -15.81
CA LEU A 122 -1.48 -7.94 -15.87
C LEU A 122 -0.74 -8.18 -17.20
N LEU A 123 -0.56 -9.44 -17.61
CA LEU A 123 0.10 -9.79 -18.88
C LEU A 123 -0.67 -9.23 -20.08
N ALA A 124 -2.00 -9.24 -20.03
CA ALA A 124 -2.85 -8.66 -21.08
C ALA A 124 -2.62 -7.15 -21.30
N THR A 125 -2.01 -6.43 -20.35
CA THR A 125 -1.63 -5.03 -20.54
C THR A 125 -0.46 -4.84 -21.51
N GLY A 126 0.35 -5.89 -21.74
CA GLY A 126 1.58 -5.81 -22.53
C GLY A 126 2.69 -4.95 -21.92
N ARG A 127 2.55 -4.54 -20.65
CA ARG A 127 3.50 -3.64 -19.95
C ARG A 127 4.35 -4.34 -18.90
N VAL A 128 4.08 -5.61 -18.64
CA VAL A 128 4.79 -6.40 -17.63
C VAL A 128 5.12 -7.76 -18.21
N GLU A 129 6.17 -8.36 -17.67
CA GLU A 129 6.56 -9.74 -17.93
C GLU A 129 6.67 -10.50 -16.61
N LEU A 130 6.44 -11.80 -16.66
CA LEU A 130 6.62 -12.66 -15.48
C LEU A 130 8.09 -13.05 -15.38
N VAL A 131 8.76 -12.61 -14.32
CA VAL A 131 10.20 -12.83 -14.09
C VAL A 131 10.51 -13.87 -13.00
N GLY A 132 9.49 -14.48 -12.40
CA GLY A 132 9.63 -15.44 -11.30
C GLY A 132 8.55 -16.52 -11.32
N GLU A 133 8.72 -17.53 -10.48
CA GLU A 133 7.80 -18.66 -10.36
C GLU A 133 6.67 -18.36 -9.36
N LEU A 134 5.53 -19.04 -9.56
CA LEU A 134 4.44 -19.03 -8.60
C LEU A 134 4.83 -19.85 -7.37
N GLY A 135 4.58 -19.29 -6.19
CA GLY A 135 4.82 -19.92 -4.91
C GLY A 135 3.79 -19.51 -3.87
N GLU A 136 3.72 -20.26 -2.78
CA GLU A 136 2.92 -19.87 -1.63
C GLU A 136 3.51 -18.63 -0.96
N ILE A 137 2.64 -17.78 -0.43
CA ILE A 137 3.08 -16.61 0.31
C ILE A 137 3.77 -17.03 1.62
N GLY A 138 5.08 -16.82 1.68
CA GLY A 138 5.90 -17.19 2.84
C GLY A 138 5.73 -16.21 4.00
N PHE A 139 5.64 -16.78 5.21
CA PHE A 139 5.64 -16.05 6.47
C PHE A 139 6.62 -16.69 7.45
N ASP A 140 7.36 -15.86 8.18
CA ASP A 140 8.22 -16.33 9.27
C ASP A 140 7.39 -16.67 10.54
N PRO A 141 8.03 -17.20 11.61
CA PRO A 141 7.33 -17.52 12.86
C PRO A 141 6.65 -16.31 13.52
N ASP A 142 7.15 -15.10 13.30
CA ASP A 142 6.58 -13.84 13.80
C ASP A 142 5.45 -13.32 12.91
N GLY A 143 5.13 -14.01 11.80
CA GLY A 143 4.06 -13.66 10.88
C GLY A 143 4.41 -12.53 9.91
N MET A 144 5.70 -12.22 9.72
CA MET A 144 6.19 -11.28 8.72
C MET A 144 6.43 -11.99 7.39
N PHE A 145 6.35 -11.26 6.28
CA PHE A 145 6.68 -11.83 4.97
C PHE A 145 8.16 -12.19 4.87
N THR A 146 8.45 -13.42 4.42
CA THR A 146 9.83 -13.89 4.20
C THR A 146 10.42 -13.37 2.89
N GLU A 147 9.58 -13.18 1.88
CA GLU A 147 9.98 -12.66 0.58
C GLU A 147 10.02 -11.15 0.57
N THR A 148 11.12 -10.60 0.07
CA THR A 148 11.26 -9.17 -0.17
C THR A 148 11.10 -8.86 -1.66
N VAL A 149 10.35 -7.81 -1.96
CA VAL A 149 10.36 -7.21 -3.29
C VAL A 149 11.65 -6.41 -3.37
N ALA A 150 12.62 -6.85 -4.17
CA ALA A 150 13.88 -6.14 -4.31
C ALA A 150 13.63 -4.76 -4.95
N PRO A 151 14.05 -3.65 -4.33
CA PRO A 151 14.08 -2.37 -5.03
C PRO A 151 15.13 -2.45 -6.14
N HIS A 152 14.83 -1.90 -7.32
CA HIS A 152 15.85 -1.69 -8.34
C HIS A 152 16.95 -0.77 -7.78
N ARG A 153 18.21 -1.19 -7.89
CA ARG A 153 19.39 -0.37 -7.55
C ARG A 153 19.56 0.82 -8.49
#